data_AF-A0A9E3NVN3-F1
#
_entry.id   AF-A0A9E3NVN3-F1
#
_cell.length_a   1.000
_cell.length_b   1.000
_cell.length_c   1.000
_cell.angle_alpha   90.00
_cell.angle_beta   90.00
_cell.angle_gamma   90.00
#
_symmetry.space_group_name_H-M   'P 1'
#
loop_
_entity.id
_entity.type
_entity.pdbx_description
1 polymer ?
#
loop_
_entity_poly.entity_id
_entity_poly.type
_entity_poly.pdbx_seq_one_letter_code
_entity_poly.pdbx_strand_id
1 'polypeptide(L)'
;MRHLLSMMSCAALVLGACARRHAAPVVITSGEVDTPEPSVKALSTRLAAEVCDHESRCGRAADIPQCIQLLEVRAHEEMADWECPPAARRARVEECLATIGTEPCLIDLAHAPAPMCRANVACPNLAESPRARRTTTSR
;
A
#
# COMPACT_ATOMS: atom_id res chain seq x y z
N MET A 1 34.58 3.76 -41.12
CA MET A 1 34.21 4.93 -41.97
C MET A 1 32.78 4.72 -42.46
N ARG A 2 31.98 5.79 -42.57
CA ARG A 2 30.81 5.97 -43.47
C ARG A 2 29.73 4.85 -43.54
N HIS A 3 28.72 5.01 -42.69
CA HIS A 3 27.27 5.11 -42.99
C HIS A 3 26.65 4.67 -44.34
N LEU A 4 25.38 4.24 -44.22
CA LEU A 4 24.20 4.33 -45.12
C LEU A 4 23.67 3.03 -45.76
N LEU A 5 22.35 3.07 -46.07
CA LEU A 5 21.45 2.02 -46.57
C LEU A 5 20.99 1.01 -45.49
N SER A 6 19.72 0.60 -45.36
CA SER A 6 18.42 1.09 -45.89
C SER A 6 17.29 0.41 -45.06
N MET A 7 15.99 0.75 -45.07
CA MET A 7 15.13 1.63 -45.89
C MET A 7 14.11 2.40 -45.02
N MET A 8 13.31 3.28 -45.62
CA MET A 8 11.97 3.68 -45.15
C MET A 8 10.96 3.48 -46.29
N SER A 9 9.85 2.76 -46.05
CA SER A 9 8.55 2.75 -46.76
C SER A 9 7.76 1.48 -46.36
N CYS A 10 6.43 1.38 -46.43
CA CYS A 10 5.41 2.25 -47.02
C CYS A 10 4.32 2.62 -45.99
N ALA A 11 3.63 3.75 -46.21
CA ALA A 11 2.31 3.97 -45.61
C ALA A 11 1.26 3.07 -46.29
N ALA A 12 0.36 2.46 -45.50
CA ALA A 12 -0.80 1.74 -45.99
C ALA A 12 -2.08 2.46 -45.54
N LEU A 13 -2.62 3.30 -46.42
CA LEU A 13 -3.97 3.87 -46.30
C LEU A 13 -4.99 2.74 -46.49
N VAL A 14 -5.67 2.32 -45.41
CA VAL A 14 -6.87 1.47 -45.52
C VAL A 14 -8.10 2.35 -45.36
N LEU A 15 -8.61 2.84 -46.50
CA LEU A 15 -9.92 3.46 -46.62
C LEU A 15 -11.01 2.39 -46.44
N GLY A 16 -11.36 2.10 -45.18
CA GLY A 16 -12.50 1.24 -44.82
C GLY A 16 -13.82 1.96 -45.07
N ALA A 17 -14.60 1.50 -46.06
CA ALA A 17 -15.85 2.13 -46.46
C ALA A 17 -16.95 2.09 -45.38
N CYS A 18 -17.87 3.04 -45.44
CA CYS A 18 -18.93 3.24 -44.45
C CYS A 18 -19.94 2.08 -44.39
N ALA A 19 -19.90 1.29 -43.32
CA ALA A 19 -21.02 0.44 -42.91
C ALA A 19 -21.82 1.15 -41.80
N ARG A 20 -22.95 1.79 -42.16
CA ARG A 20 -23.90 2.33 -41.19
C ARG A 20 -24.49 1.18 -40.35
N ARG A 21 -24.04 1.05 -39.11
CA ARG A 21 -24.82 0.45 -38.02
C ARG A 21 -24.87 1.46 -36.89
N HIS A 22 -26.05 1.67 -36.32
CA HIS A 22 -26.21 2.53 -35.15
C HIS A 22 -25.52 1.87 -33.94
N ALA A 23 -24.25 2.16 -33.75
CA ALA A 23 -23.67 2.10 -32.42
C ALA A 23 -24.33 3.23 -31.63
N ALA A 24 -25.27 2.88 -30.75
CA ALA A 24 -25.65 3.78 -29.67
C ALA A 24 -24.36 4.22 -28.96
N PRO A 25 -24.27 5.48 -28.49
CA PRO A 25 -23.14 5.86 -27.66
C PRO A 25 -23.14 4.95 -26.44
N VAL A 26 -22.20 4.00 -26.41
CA VAL A 26 -21.84 3.32 -25.17
C VAL A 26 -21.22 4.41 -24.33
N VAL A 27 -22.07 5.04 -23.52
CA VAL A 27 -21.62 5.77 -22.35
C VAL A 27 -20.94 4.71 -21.50
N ILE A 28 -19.62 4.60 -21.68
CA ILE A 28 -18.75 4.01 -20.69
C ILE A 28 -18.82 4.99 -19.52
N THR A 29 -19.89 4.86 -18.75
CA THR A 29 -19.81 5.20 -17.35
C THR A 29 -18.69 4.33 -16.84
N SER A 30 -17.57 4.96 -16.48
CA SER A 30 -16.57 4.33 -15.65
C SER A 30 -17.26 4.06 -14.34
N GLY A 31 -17.97 2.92 -14.28
CA GLY A 31 -18.46 2.34 -13.06
C GLY A 31 -17.22 2.00 -12.25
N GLU A 32 -16.78 2.98 -11.46
CA GLU A 32 -15.79 2.79 -10.43
C GLU A 32 -16.30 1.61 -9.62
N VAL A 33 -15.59 0.48 -9.73
CA VAL A 33 -16.01 -0.76 -9.07
C VAL A 33 -15.87 -0.47 -7.59
N ASP A 34 -17.00 -0.22 -6.94
CA ASP A 34 -17.15 0.14 -5.54
C ASP A 34 -16.66 -1.03 -4.69
N THR A 35 -15.34 -1.11 -4.60
CA THR A 35 -14.60 -2.25 -4.06
C THR A 35 -14.67 -2.07 -2.56
N PRO A 36 -15.38 -2.94 -1.82
CA PRO A 36 -15.73 -2.69 -0.43
C PRO A 36 -14.46 -2.41 0.38
N GLU A 37 -14.45 -1.29 1.09
CA GLU A 37 -13.24 -0.83 1.76
C GLU A 37 -12.71 -1.92 2.71
N PRO A 38 -11.40 -2.24 2.66
CA PRO A 38 -10.83 -3.27 3.51
C PRO A 38 -11.02 -2.89 4.98
N SER A 39 -11.67 -3.78 5.74
CA SER A 39 -11.88 -3.58 7.17
C SER A 39 -10.54 -3.54 7.93
N VAL A 40 -10.53 -2.93 9.13
CA VAL A 40 -9.33 -2.91 9.99
C VAL A 40 -8.79 -4.33 10.22
N LYS A 41 -9.67 -5.32 10.36
CA LYS A 41 -9.27 -6.73 10.45
C LYS A 41 -8.58 -7.23 9.18
N ALA A 42 -9.12 -6.94 7.99
CA ALA A 42 -8.47 -7.33 6.74
C ALA A 42 -7.09 -6.69 6.57
N LEU A 43 -6.93 -5.44 7.04
CA LEU A 43 -5.64 -4.74 7.06
C LEU A 43 -4.67 -5.36 8.07
N SER A 44 -5.11 -5.72 9.28
CA SER A 44 -4.24 -6.32 10.31
C SER A 44 -3.77 -7.72 9.92
N THR A 45 -4.67 -8.56 9.40
CA THR A 45 -4.29 -9.90 8.90
C THR A 45 -3.31 -9.80 7.74
N ARG A 46 -3.51 -8.86 6.79
CA ARG A 46 -2.59 -8.67 5.65
C ARG A 46 -1.22 -8.15 6.08
N LEU A 47 -1.18 -7.18 7.00
CA LEU A 47 0.07 -6.66 7.55
C LEU A 47 0.84 -7.75 8.31
N ALA A 48 0.16 -8.52 9.16
CA ALA A 48 0.75 -9.65 9.87
C ALA A 48 1.32 -10.70 8.91
N ALA A 49 0.62 -11.03 7.82
CA ALA A 49 1.09 -11.99 6.82
C ALA A 49 2.39 -11.53 6.12
N GLU A 50 2.45 -10.29 5.62
CA GLU A 50 3.65 -9.76 4.95
C GLU A 50 4.86 -9.64 5.90
N VAL A 51 4.63 -9.22 7.16
CA VAL A 51 5.69 -9.20 8.17
C VAL A 51 6.17 -10.63 8.45
N CYS A 52 5.28 -11.60 8.68
CA CYS A 52 5.70 -12.98 8.95
C CYS A 52 6.45 -13.63 7.78
N ASP A 53 6.07 -13.33 6.52
CA ASP A 53 6.80 -13.78 5.34
C ASP A 53 8.20 -13.13 5.24
N HIS A 54 8.31 -11.82 5.50
CA HIS A 54 9.61 -11.14 5.64
C HIS A 54 10.47 -11.79 6.74
N GLU A 55 9.93 -11.96 7.94
CA GLU A 55 10.61 -12.51 9.10
C GLU A 55 11.05 -13.97 8.89
N SER A 56 10.32 -14.74 8.09
CA SER A 56 10.71 -16.10 7.72
C SER A 56 11.82 -16.11 6.66
N ARG A 57 11.77 -15.23 5.66
CA ARG A 57 12.90 -15.00 4.72
C ARG A 57 14.17 -14.56 5.44
N CYS A 58 14.03 -13.84 6.56
CA CYS A 58 15.14 -13.43 7.43
C CYS A 58 15.52 -14.48 8.49
N GLY A 59 14.89 -15.66 8.51
CA GLY A 59 15.25 -16.78 9.37
C GLY A 59 14.80 -16.65 10.84
N ARG A 60 13.87 -15.75 11.16
CA ARG A 60 13.36 -15.52 12.52
C ARG A 60 11.99 -16.14 12.79
N ALA A 61 11.11 -16.21 11.79
CA ALA A 61 9.80 -16.85 11.90
C ALA A 61 9.85 -18.33 11.46
N ALA A 62 9.77 -19.25 12.42
CA ALA A 62 9.74 -20.70 12.19
C ALA A 62 8.32 -21.28 12.02
N ASP A 63 7.30 -20.66 12.62
CA ASP A 63 5.88 -21.03 12.47
C ASP A 63 5.11 -19.80 11.93
N ILE A 64 4.76 -19.84 10.64
CA ILE A 64 4.02 -18.76 9.97
C ILE A 64 2.60 -18.59 10.56
N PRO A 65 1.76 -19.63 10.68
CA PRO A 65 0.44 -19.51 11.34
C PRO A 65 0.49 -18.87 12.73
N GLN A 66 1.43 -19.27 13.58
CA GLN A 66 1.57 -18.71 14.94
C GLN A 66 2.05 -17.25 14.89
N CYS A 67 3.01 -16.94 14.02
CA CYS A 67 3.46 -15.57 13.80
C CYS A 67 2.30 -14.65 13.38
N ILE A 68 1.47 -15.08 12.42
CA ILE A 68 0.34 -14.28 11.91
C ILE A 68 -0.66 -13.97 13.03
N GLN A 69 -0.98 -14.95 13.89
CA GLN A 69 -1.90 -14.73 15.02
C GLN A 69 -1.38 -13.69 16.01
N LEU A 70 -0.08 -13.73 16.34
CA LEU A 70 0.54 -12.77 17.25
C LEU A 70 0.61 -11.36 16.63
N LEU A 71 1.01 -11.26 15.37
CA LEU A 71 1.14 -9.97 14.70
C LEU A 71 -0.20 -9.39 14.26
N GLU A 72 -1.26 -10.17 14.03
CA GLU A 72 -2.60 -9.63 13.74
C GLU A 72 -3.14 -8.83 14.93
N VAL A 73 -2.97 -9.35 16.16
CA VAL A 73 -3.36 -8.65 17.39
C VAL A 73 -2.58 -7.35 17.55
N ARG A 74 -1.24 -7.41 17.47
CA ARG A 74 -0.38 -6.23 17.61
C ARG A 74 -0.64 -5.19 16.50
N ALA A 75 -0.85 -5.62 15.25
CA ALA A 75 -1.20 -4.73 14.14
C ALA A 75 -2.56 -4.05 14.35
N HIS A 76 -3.54 -4.77 14.90
CA HIS A 76 -4.84 -4.21 15.26
C HIS A 76 -4.72 -3.16 16.38
N GLU A 77 -3.91 -3.43 17.41
CA GLU A 77 -3.62 -2.50 18.50
C GLU A 77 -2.91 -1.24 17.97
N GLU A 78 -1.82 -1.37 17.21
CA GLU A 78 -1.12 -0.23 16.62
C GLU A 78 -2.05 0.64 15.75
N MET A 79 -2.92 0.03 14.92
CA MET A 79 -3.89 0.77 14.10
C MET A 79 -5.04 1.42 14.88
N ALA A 80 -5.33 0.94 16.10
CA ALA A 80 -6.33 1.55 16.98
C ALA A 80 -5.80 2.88 17.56
N ASP A 81 -4.50 2.95 17.86
CA ASP A 81 -3.81 4.15 18.36
C ASP A 81 -3.59 5.23 17.28
N TRP A 82 -3.84 4.93 16.00
CA TRP A 82 -3.70 5.90 14.92
C TRP A 82 -4.88 6.86 14.85
N GLU A 83 -4.70 8.06 15.40
CA GLU A 83 -5.63 9.21 15.33
C GLU A 83 -5.73 9.83 13.92
N CYS A 84 -6.16 9.05 12.92
CA CYS A 84 -6.36 9.54 11.56
C CYS A 84 -7.56 8.85 10.86
N PRO A 85 -8.16 9.48 9.81
CA PRO A 85 -9.33 8.92 9.13
C PRO A 85 -9.09 7.53 8.51
N PRO A 86 -10.13 6.69 8.30
CA PRO A 86 -9.98 5.35 7.70
C PRO A 86 -9.23 5.32 6.36
N ALA A 87 -9.42 6.34 5.51
CA ALA A 87 -8.66 6.49 4.25
C ALA A 87 -7.16 6.73 4.49
N ALA A 88 -6.80 7.55 5.48
CA ALA A 88 -5.42 7.81 5.85
C ALA A 88 -4.73 6.59 6.47
N ARG A 89 -5.45 5.80 7.28
CA ARG A 89 -4.96 4.51 7.80
C ARG A 89 -4.65 3.52 6.68
N ARG A 90 -5.56 3.38 5.70
CA ARG A 90 -5.32 2.54 4.51
C ARG A 90 -4.06 2.98 3.75
N ALA A 91 -3.93 4.26 3.44
CA ALA A 91 -2.74 4.79 2.75
C ALA A 91 -1.43 4.50 3.53
N ARG A 92 -1.43 4.60 4.87
CA ARG A 92 -0.29 4.24 5.72
C ARG A 92 0.02 2.73 5.68
N VAL A 93 -1.00 1.87 5.69
CA VAL A 93 -0.81 0.41 5.54
C VAL A 93 -0.30 0.08 4.13
N GLU A 94 -0.84 0.67 3.07
CA GLU A 94 -0.42 0.39 1.70
C GLU A 94 1.05 0.79 1.43
N GLU A 95 1.47 1.96 1.91
CA GLU A 95 2.87 2.39 1.86
C GLU A 95 3.78 1.47 2.68
N CYS A 96 3.35 1.10 3.89
CA CYS A 96 4.04 0.15 4.76
C CYS A 96 4.25 -1.21 4.09
N LEU A 97 3.19 -1.81 3.53
CA LEU A 97 3.25 -3.08 2.79
C LEU A 97 4.21 -3.01 1.59
N ALA A 98 4.23 -1.88 0.86
CA ALA A 98 5.17 -1.66 -0.23
C ALA A 98 6.64 -1.61 0.24
N THR A 99 6.90 -1.17 1.48
CA THR A 99 8.25 -1.13 2.06
C THR A 99 8.72 -2.46 2.68
N ILE A 100 7.85 -3.23 3.34
CA ILE A 100 8.22 -4.46 4.08
C ILE A 100 8.98 -5.49 3.21
N GLY A 101 8.58 -5.66 1.95
CA GLY A 101 9.27 -6.55 1.01
C GLY A 101 10.69 -6.10 0.61
N THR A 102 11.07 -4.86 0.95
CA THR A 102 12.36 -4.23 0.60
C THR A 102 13.23 -3.88 1.81
N GLU A 103 12.69 -3.97 3.03
CA GLU A 103 13.47 -3.71 4.25
C GLU A 103 14.60 -4.76 4.40
N PRO A 104 15.75 -4.39 4.97
CA PRO A 104 16.84 -5.33 5.22
C PRO A 104 16.59 -6.15 6.49
N CYS A 105 17.00 -7.43 6.49
CA CYS A 105 16.89 -8.35 7.63
C CYS A 105 17.61 -7.92 8.93
N LEU A 106 18.26 -6.76 8.97
CA LEU A 106 18.77 -6.15 10.20
C LEU A 106 17.69 -5.42 11.02
N ILE A 107 16.52 -5.18 10.43
CA ILE A 107 15.32 -4.71 11.13
C ILE A 107 14.51 -5.96 11.53
N ASP A 108 14.10 -6.01 12.80
CA ASP A 108 13.11 -6.96 13.31
C ASP A 108 11.77 -6.23 13.39
N LEU A 109 10.83 -6.63 12.54
CA LEU A 109 9.49 -6.03 12.47
C LEU A 109 8.50 -6.74 13.40
N ALA A 110 8.79 -7.98 13.79
CA ALA A 110 7.95 -8.77 14.69
C ALA A 110 8.09 -8.32 16.16
N HIS A 111 9.26 -7.83 16.57
CA HIS A 111 9.51 -7.41 17.95
C HIS A 111 9.12 -5.96 18.26
N ALA A 112 8.52 -5.77 19.44
CA ALA A 112 8.42 -4.46 20.08
C ALA A 112 9.83 -3.99 20.56
N PRO A 113 10.11 -2.68 20.66
CA PRO A 113 9.17 -1.55 20.64
C PRO A 113 9.04 -0.79 19.31
N ALA A 114 9.67 -1.25 18.23
CA ALA A 114 9.56 -0.57 16.93
C ALA A 114 8.16 -0.80 16.32
N PRO A 115 7.43 0.24 15.83
CA PRO A 115 6.13 0.05 15.19
C PRO A 115 6.27 -0.72 13.87
N MET A 116 5.27 -1.53 13.51
CA MET A 116 5.30 -2.28 12.23
C MET A 116 5.29 -1.34 11.04
N CYS A 117 4.49 -0.26 11.13
CA CYS A 117 4.35 0.73 10.09
C CYS A 117 4.80 2.11 10.57
N ARG A 118 5.81 2.67 9.89
CA ARG A 118 6.25 4.06 10.08
C ARG A 118 5.11 5.04 9.77
N ALA A 119 5.19 6.24 10.33
CA ALA A 119 4.28 7.32 9.96
C ALA A 119 4.54 7.82 8.54
N ASN A 120 3.49 8.30 7.89
CA ASN A 120 3.57 8.93 6.58
C ASN A 120 2.79 10.26 6.56
N VAL A 121 2.76 10.91 5.39
CA VAL A 121 2.09 12.21 5.20
C VAL A 121 0.57 12.12 5.42
N ALA A 122 -0.05 10.97 5.12
CA ALA A 122 -1.49 10.78 5.29
C ALA A 122 -1.88 10.58 6.76
N CYS A 123 -1.09 9.83 7.53
CA CYS A 123 -1.36 9.48 8.91
C CYS A 123 -0.08 9.65 9.78
N PRO A 124 0.25 10.88 10.19
CA PRO A 124 1.44 11.18 10.97
C PRO A 124 1.33 10.66 12.43
N ASN A 125 2.46 10.36 13.07
CA ASN A 125 2.49 10.08 14.51
C ASN A 125 2.21 11.36 15.31
N LEU A 126 1.10 11.42 16.05
CA LEU A 126 0.82 12.58 16.90
C LEU A 126 1.77 12.70 18.11
N ALA A 127 2.39 11.59 18.53
CA ALA A 127 3.47 11.60 19.53
C ALA A 127 4.69 12.45 19.12
N GLU A 128 4.92 12.64 17.82
CA GLU A 128 5.99 13.47 17.27
C GLU A 128 5.55 14.91 16.96
N SER A 129 4.26 15.23 17.15
CA SER A 129 3.71 16.57 16.89
C SER A 129 4.09 17.58 17.99
N PRO A 130 4.86 18.64 17.69
CA PRO A 130 5.30 19.61 18.71
C PRO A 130 4.17 20.42 19.36
N ARG A 131 2.92 20.27 18.90
CA ARG A 131 1.75 20.96 19.45
C ARG A 131 1.21 20.33 20.74
N ALA A 132 1.43 19.03 20.99
CA ALA A 132 0.95 18.37 22.20
C ALA A 132 1.64 18.87 23.50
N ARG A 133 2.83 19.46 23.39
CA ARG A 133 3.66 19.89 24.53
C ARG A 133 3.39 21.34 25.01
N ARG A 134 2.19 21.89 24.77
CA ARG A 134 1.91 23.33 24.99
C ARG A 134 0.62 23.67 25.75
N THR A 135 0.19 22.80 26.68
CA THR A 135 -1.01 23.04 27.53
C THR A 135 -0.86 22.60 29.01
N THR A 136 0.30 22.83 29.63
CA THR A 136 0.48 22.65 31.10
C THR A 136 1.43 23.68 31.72
N THR A 137 1.16 24.98 31.50
CA THR A 137 1.66 26.05 32.39
C THR A 137 0.68 27.21 32.37
N SER A 138 -0.17 27.31 33.40
CA SER A 138 -0.94 28.52 33.66
C SER A 138 -1.25 28.65 35.15
N ARG A 139 -0.53 29.57 35.79
CA ARG A 139 -0.68 30.13 37.15
C ARG A 139 -0.77 29.15 38.32
#